data_AF-A0A8H5D1Z8-F1
#
_entry.id   AF-A0A8H5D1Z8-F1
#
_cell.length_a   1.000
_cell.length_b   1.000
_cell.length_c   1.000
_cell.angle_alpha   90.00
_cell.angle_beta   90.00
_cell.angle_gamma   90.00
#
_symmetry.space_group_name_H-M   'P 1'
#
loop_
_entity.id
_entity.type
_entity.pdbx_description
1 polymer ?
#
loop_
_entity_poly.entity_id
_entity_poly.type
_entity_poly.pdbx_seq_one_letter_code
_entity_poly.pdbx_strand_id
1 'polypeptide(L)'
;MARMPKRGPRRSENVLTRLWNRTAAKAVSRVDRPGWIYVFRERDLWKVGRTNNRSRRVREWRRVCPVRERQWVPQSVWTPFANRTEFLIHLAIERVCVSRPRFRCHECGKVHREKFYLGDDLGNAELILLIIQNVVDFVLTN
;
A
#
# COMPACT_ATOMS: atom_id res chain seq x y z
N MET A 1 14.33 -9.25 -21.99
CA MET A 1 13.76 -8.13 -21.20
C MET A 1 12.29 -8.42 -20.91
N ALA A 2 11.89 -8.54 -19.64
CA ALA A 2 10.49 -8.76 -19.29
C ALA A 2 9.67 -7.48 -19.53
N ARG A 3 8.63 -7.54 -20.39
CA ARG A 3 7.74 -6.41 -20.68
C ARG A 3 7.14 -5.89 -19.37
N MET A 4 7.27 -4.58 -19.13
CA MET A 4 6.57 -3.94 -18.01
C MET A 4 5.06 -4.21 -18.12
N PRO A 5 4.40 -4.55 -17.02
CA PRO A 5 2.97 -4.78 -17.05
C PRO A 5 2.22 -3.51 -17.46
N LYS A 6 1.17 -3.69 -18.27
CA LYS A 6 0.30 -2.59 -18.71
C LYS A 6 -0.13 -1.75 -17.50
N ARG A 7 0.16 -0.44 -17.56
CA ARG A 7 -0.23 0.56 -16.55
C ARG A 7 -1.75 0.44 -16.35
N GLY A 8 -2.18 -0.08 -15.20
CA GLY A 8 -3.60 -0.08 -14.87
C GLY A 8 -4.04 1.36 -14.60
N PRO A 9 -5.20 1.80 -15.11
CA PRO A 9 -5.64 3.19 -14.95
C PRO A 9 -5.86 3.48 -13.47
N ARG A 10 -5.46 4.70 -13.05
CA ARG A 10 -5.88 5.26 -11.78
C ARG A 10 -7.39 5.50 -11.81
N ARG A 11 -8.04 5.41 -10.65
CA ARG A 11 -9.40 5.95 -10.50
C ARG A 11 -9.38 7.46 -10.71
N SER A 12 -10.49 8.03 -11.17
CA SER A 12 -10.64 9.48 -11.28
C SER A 12 -10.67 10.14 -9.90
N GLU A 13 -10.27 11.42 -9.85
CA GLU A 13 -10.21 12.17 -8.59
C GLU A 13 -11.56 12.21 -7.85
N ASN A 14 -12.66 12.36 -8.59
CA ASN A 14 -14.01 12.33 -8.02
C ASN A 14 -14.32 11.00 -7.31
N VAL A 15 -13.85 9.88 -7.86
CA VAL A 15 -14.03 8.56 -7.23
C VAL A 15 -13.15 8.44 -5.98
N LEU A 16 -11.90 8.91 -6.04
CA LEU A 16 -10.99 8.87 -4.90
C LEU A 16 -11.50 9.72 -3.73
N THR A 17 -11.96 10.94 -4.00
CA THR A 17 -12.54 11.83 -3.00
C THR A 17 -13.81 11.28 -2.39
N ARG A 18 -14.72 10.70 -3.20
CA ARG A 18 -15.91 10.03 -2.66
C ARG A 18 -15.57 8.86 -1.73
N LEU A 19 -14.60 8.02 -2.13
CA LEU A 19 -14.16 6.88 -1.32
C LEU A 19 -13.47 7.34 -0.03
N TRP A 20 -12.67 8.40 -0.11
CA TRP A 20 -12.03 9.02 1.04
C TRP A 20 -13.07 9.48 2.06
N ASN A 21 -13.98 10.37 1.65
CA ASN A 21 -15.00 10.95 2.53
C ASN A 21 -15.87 9.86 3.16
N ARG A 22 -16.30 8.86 2.37
CA ARG A 22 -17.09 7.73 2.88
C ARG A 22 -16.33 6.90 3.92
N THR A 23 -15.04 6.69 3.72
CA THR A 23 -14.22 5.87 4.64
C THR A 23 -13.89 6.63 5.91
N ALA A 24 -13.54 7.91 5.79
CA ALA A 24 -13.26 8.81 6.90
C ALA A 24 -14.48 8.98 7.81
N ALA A 25 -15.67 9.22 7.22
CA ALA A 25 -16.91 9.42 7.97
C ALA A 25 -17.51 8.13 8.58
N LYS A 26 -16.97 6.96 8.25
CA LYS A 26 -17.51 5.70 8.76
C LYS A 26 -17.23 5.58 10.26
N ALA A 27 -18.21 5.14 11.05
CA ALA A 27 -17.96 4.79 12.45
C ALA A 27 -16.87 3.71 12.58
N VAL A 28 -16.02 3.82 13.60
CA VAL A 28 -15.00 2.82 13.91
C VAL A 28 -15.69 1.48 14.21
N SER A 29 -15.15 0.41 13.63
CA SER A 29 -15.77 -0.91 13.70
C SER A 29 -14.77 -1.97 14.15
N ARG A 30 -15.25 -3.15 14.55
CA ARG A 30 -14.39 -4.28 14.97
C ARG A 30 -13.38 -4.74 13.91
N VAL A 31 -13.55 -4.38 12.64
CA VAL A 31 -12.58 -4.68 11.58
C VAL A 31 -11.39 -3.72 11.56
N ASP A 32 -11.50 -2.56 12.21
CA ASP A 32 -10.47 -1.54 12.35
C ASP A 32 -9.54 -1.90 13.51
N ARG A 33 -8.98 -3.11 13.50
CA ARG A 33 -8.10 -3.59 14.58
C ARG A 33 -6.75 -2.87 14.58
N PRO A 34 -6.09 -2.77 15.74
CA PRO A 34 -4.74 -2.24 15.83
C PRO A 34 -3.75 -3.05 15.01
N GLY A 35 -2.72 -2.38 14.49
CA GLY A 35 -1.66 -3.02 13.74
C GLY A 35 -0.63 -2.06 13.19
N TRP A 36 0.29 -2.64 12.44
CA TRP A 36 1.40 -1.97 11.78
C TRP A 36 1.13 -1.85 10.29
N ILE A 37 1.33 -0.66 9.75
CA ILE A 37 1.47 -0.39 8.32
C ILE A 37 2.92 -0.66 7.93
N TYR A 38 3.12 -1.51 6.93
CA TYR A 38 4.43 -1.83 6.36
C TYR A 38 4.48 -1.47 4.89
N VAL A 39 5.70 -1.24 4.41
CA VAL A 39 5.98 -0.94 3.00
C VAL A 39 7.09 -1.86 2.50
N PHE A 40 6.96 -2.31 1.26
CA PHE A 40 8.07 -2.91 0.54
C PHE A 40 8.04 -2.51 -0.94
N ARG A 41 9.21 -2.61 -1.58
CA ARG A 41 9.42 -2.44 -3.01
C ARG A 41 9.76 -3.78 -3.65
N GLU A 42 9.21 -4.02 -4.83
CA GLU A 42 9.60 -5.12 -5.72
C GLU A 42 9.79 -4.54 -7.13
N ARG A 43 11.04 -4.53 -7.63
CA ARG A 43 11.40 -3.78 -8.84
C ARG A 43 10.91 -2.34 -8.70
N ASP A 44 10.15 -1.78 -9.62
CA ASP A 44 9.70 -0.38 -9.54
C ASP A 44 8.33 -0.21 -8.88
N LEU A 45 7.84 -1.26 -8.22
CA LEU A 45 6.51 -1.28 -7.64
C LEU A 45 6.54 -1.27 -6.13
N TRP A 46 5.78 -0.34 -5.57
CA TRP A 46 5.59 -0.18 -4.15
C TRP A 46 4.33 -0.91 -3.70
N LYS A 47 4.42 -1.59 -2.56
CA LYS A 47 3.26 -2.12 -1.84
C LYS A 47 3.24 -1.56 -0.43
N VAL A 48 2.07 -1.03 -0.08
CA VAL A 48 1.69 -0.80 1.31
C VAL A 48 0.76 -1.92 1.76
N GLY A 49 0.97 -2.40 2.97
CA GLY A 49 0.03 -3.32 3.60
C GLY A 49 -0.03 -3.17 5.11
N ARG A 50 -0.94 -3.90 5.75
CA ARG A 50 -1.06 -3.95 7.21
C ARG A 50 -0.84 -5.33 7.82
N THR A 51 -0.39 -5.37 9.07
CA THR A 51 -0.23 -6.62 9.84
C THR A 51 -0.28 -6.37 11.35
N ASN A 52 -0.72 -7.36 12.13
CA ASN A 52 -0.54 -7.36 13.59
C ASN A 52 0.78 -8.02 14.02
N ASN A 53 1.48 -8.69 13.11
CA ASN A 53 2.76 -9.34 13.35
C ASN A 53 3.64 -9.24 12.09
N ARG A 54 4.67 -8.40 12.15
CA ARG A 54 5.53 -8.10 11.00
C ARG A 54 6.38 -9.31 10.60
N SER A 55 7.01 -9.98 11.56
CA SER A 55 7.85 -11.16 11.31
C SER A 55 7.06 -12.30 10.66
N ARG A 56 5.84 -12.56 11.14
CA ARG A 56 4.93 -13.53 10.52
C ARG A 56 4.57 -13.11 9.09
N ARG A 57 4.23 -11.84 8.88
CA ARG A 57 3.85 -11.32 7.56
C ARG A 57 4.98 -11.38 6.55
N VAL A 58 6.23 -11.12 6.95
CA VAL A 58 7.41 -11.29 6.09
C VAL A 58 7.55 -12.75 5.65
N ARG A 59 7.38 -13.70 6.57
CA ARG A 59 7.40 -15.15 6.24
C ARG A 59 6.25 -15.56 5.33
N GLU A 60 5.03 -15.07 5.58
CA GLU A 60 3.87 -15.30 4.71
C GLU A 60 4.14 -14.82 3.28
N TRP A 61 4.67 -13.60 3.12
CA TRP A 61 5.02 -13.07 1.79
C TRP A 61 6.09 -13.90 1.10
N ARG A 62 7.13 -14.34 1.81
CA ARG A 62 8.17 -15.22 1.26
C ARG A 62 7.58 -16.55 0.76
N ARG A 63 6.59 -17.11 1.47
CA ARG A 63 5.90 -18.36 1.06
C ARG A 63 4.95 -18.15 -0.12
N VAL A 64 4.15 -17.08 -0.09
CA VAL A 64 3.11 -16.83 -1.10
C VAL A 64 3.70 -16.35 -2.43
N CYS A 65 4.76 -15.55 -2.37
CA CYS A 65 5.43 -15.01 -3.54
C CYS A 65 6.93 -14.84 -3.26
N PRO A 66 7.77 -15.80 -3.71
CA PRO A 66 9.20 -15.88 -3.35
C PRO A 66 10.09 -14.93 -4.18
N VAL A 67 9.62 -13.72 -4.47
CA VAL A 67 10.44 -12.69 -5.13
C VAL A 67 11.66 -12.40 -4.27
N ARG A 68 12.85 -12.69 -4.81
CA ARG A 68 14.14 -12.59 -4.11
C ARG A 68 14.54 -11.14 -3.83
N GLU A 69 14.20 -10.23 -4.74
CA GLU A 69 14.58 -8.80 -4.70
C GLU A 69 13.59 -7.93 -3.92
N ARG A 70 12.79 -8.50 -3.02
CA ARG A 70 11.83 -7.72 -2.22
C ARG A 70 12.57 -6.90 -1.16
N GLN A 71 12.57 -5.59 -1.32
CA GLN A 71 13.19 -4.64 -0.39
C GLN A 71 12.14 -4.12 0.59
N TRP A 72 12.26 -4.47 1.87
CA TRP A 72 11.38 -3.97 2.91
C TRP A 72 11.86 -2.62 3.40
N VAL A 73 10.97 -1.65 3.49
CA VAL A 73 11.27 -0.40 4.18
C VAL A 73 11.41 -0.73 5.67
N PRO A 74 12.54 -0.39 6.34
CA PRO A 74 12.75 -0.72 7.74
C PRO A 74 11.67 -0.15 8.66
N GLN A 75 11.18 1.04 8.36
CA GLN A 75 10.15 1.75 9.11
C GLN A 75 8.77 1.11 8.89
N SER A 76 8.05 0.93 9.99
CA SER A 76 6.63 0.56 10.00
C SER A 76 5.90 1.44 11.01
N VAL A 77 4.69 1.87 10.68
CA VAL A 77 3.94 2.82 11.51
C VAL A 77 2.78 2.10 12.18
N TRP A 78 2.66 2.24 13.49
CA TRP A 78 1.55 1.67 14.25
C TRP A 78 0.31 2.55 14.15
N THR A 79 -0.87 1.95 14.17
CA THR A 79 -2.15 2.66 14.24
C THR A 79 -3.21 1.78 14.91
N PRO A 80 -4.14 2.37 15.68
CA PRO A 80 -5.23 1.61 16.29
C PRO A 80 -6.24 1.12 15.26
N PHE A 81 -6.28 1.71 14.06
CA PHE A 81 -7.32 1.46 13.04
C PHE A 81 -6.74 0.96 11.71
N ALA A 82 -5.84 -0.03 11.76
CA ALA A 82 -4.97 -0.40 10.63
C ALA A 82 -5.68 -0.72 9.31
N ASN A 83 -6.90 -1.26 9.35
CA ASN A 83 -7.67 -1.55 8.14
C ASN A 83 -8.13 -0.27 7.43
N ARG A 84 -8.75 0.65 8.19
CA ARG A 84 -9.12 1.98 7.70
C ARG A 84 -7.92 2.74 7.20
N THR A 85 -6.85 2.79 7.99
CA THR A 85 -5.63 3.51 7.66
C THR A 85 -5.00 2.99 6.37
N GLU A 86 -4.84 1.66 6.22
CA GLU A 86 -4.32 1.05 4.98
C GLU A 86 -5.13 1.48 3.75
N PHE A 87 -6.46 1.44 3.85
CA PHE A 87 -7.33 1.82 2.74
C PHE A 87 -7.18 3.30 2.36
N LEU A 88 -7.18 4.20 3.35
CA LEU A 88 -6.97 5.63 3.11
C LEU A 88 -5.58 5.92 2.52
N ILE A 89 -4.54 5.23 3.00
CA ILE A 89 -3.18 5.32 2.42
C ILE A 89 -3.20 4.88 0.95
N HIS A 90 -3.88 3.78 0.61
CA HIS A 90 -3.99 3.33 -0.78
C HIS A 90 -4.67 4.38 -1.67
N LEU A 91 -5.68 5.09 -1.16
CA LEU A 91 -6.32 6.20 -1.89
C LEU A 91 -5.37 7.39 -2.06
N ALA A 92 -4.65 7.76 -0.99
CA ALA A 92 -3.68 8.87 -1.03
C ALA A 92 -2.53 8.59 -2.00
N ILE A 93 -1.96 7.38 -1.97
CA ILE A 93 -0.91 6.97 -2.92
C ILE A 93 -1.48 6.91 -4.34
N GLU A 94 -2.73 6.48 -4.53
CA GLU A 94 -3.37 6.45 -5.85
C GLU A 94 -3.45 7.84 -6.50
N ARG A 95 -3.63 8.91 -5.72
CA ARG A 95 -3.63 10.30 -6.22
C ARG A 95 -2.29 10.73 -6.81
N VAL A 96 -1.18 10.30 -6.20
CA VAL A 96 0.17 10.73 -6.62
C VAL A 96 0.90 9.73 -7.51
N CYS A 97 0.48 8.47 -7.53
CA CYS A 97 1.15 7.45 -8.34
C CYS A 97 0.97 7.73 -9.84
N VAL A 98 1.85 7.18 -10.66
CA VAL A 98 1.73 7.20 -12.12
C VAL A 98 0.71 6.16 -12.58
N SER A 99 0.72 4.97 -11.98
CA SER A 99 -0.24 3.91 -12.33
C SER A 99 -0.38 2.82 -11.26
N ARG A 100 -1.43 1.99 -11.43
CA ARG A 100 -1.72 0.83 -10.57
C ARG A 100 -1.71 -0.45 -11.39
N PRO A 101 -0.52 -0.97 -11.74
CA PRO A 101 -0.42 -2.11 -12.63
C PRO A 101 -1.07 -3.35 -12.01
N ARG A 102 -1.77 -4.09 -12.87
CA ARG A 102 -2.28 -5.43 -12.57
C ARG A 102 -1.51 -6.40 -13.45
N PHE A 103 -0.79 -7.31 -12.84
CA PHE A 103 0.06 -8.23 -13.58
C PHE A 103 0.14 -9.59 -12.94
N ARG A 104 0.30 -10.59 -13.80
CA ARG A 104 0.62 -11.94 -13.38
C ARG A 104 2.10 -11.96 -12.99
N CYS A 105 2.38 -12.31 -11.74
CA CYS A 105 3.74 -12.50 -11.26
C CYS A 105 4.42 -13.64 -12.01
N HIS A 106 5.65 -13.43 -12.46
CA HIS A 106 6.44 -14.52 -13.05
C HIS A 106 6.92 -15.53 -12.00
N GLU A 107 7.17 -15.09 -10.77
CA GLU A 107 7.67 -15.96 -9.68
C GLU A 107 6.58 -16.86 -9.08
N CYS A 108 5.37 -16.34 -8.87
CA CYS A 108 4.30 -17.08 -8.19
C CYS A 108 3.05 -17.37 -9.03
N GLY A 109 3.01 -16.91 -10.29
CA GLY A 109 1.88 -17.13 -11.20
C GLY A 109 0.58 -16.39 -10.84
N LYS A 110 0.50 -15.69 -9.69
CA LYS A 110 -0.70 -14.97 -9.22
C LYS A 110 -0.77 -13.55 -9.76
N VAL A 111 -1.98 -13.02 -9.88
CA VAL A 111 -2.18 -11.60 -10.20
C VAL A 111 -2.02 -10.77 -8.94
N HIS A 112 -0.94 -9.99 -8.85
CA HIS A 112 -0.77 -9.05 -7.74
C HIS A 112 -1.66 -7.82 -7.94
N ARG A 113 -2.32 -7.42 -6.85
CA ARG A 113 -3.14 -6.21 -6.75
C ARG A 113 -2.50 -5.25 -5.74
N GLU A 114 -2.95 -4.00 -5.73
CA GLU A 114 -2.50 -2.98 -4.76
C GLU A 114 -0.99 -2.77 -4.78
N LYS A 115 -0.45 -2.65 -5.98
CA LYS A 115 0.90 -2.18 -6.24
C LYS A 115 0.81 -0.84 -6.97
N PHE A 116 1.75 0.04 -6.65
CA PHE A 116 1.79 1.40 -7.14
C PHE A 116 3.12 1.64 -7.84
N TYR A 117 3.05 2.19 -9.05
CA TYR A 117 4.22 2.71 -9.75
C TYR A 117 4.23 4.23 -9.56
N LEU A 118 5.26 4.77 -8.92
CA LEU A 118 5.39 6.20 -8.62
C LEU A 118 6.38 6.91 -9.57
N GLY A 119 7.00 6.19 -10.51
CA GLY A 119 8.13 6.70 -11.30
C GLY A 119 9.47 6.28 -10.70
N ASP A 120 10.55 6.62 -11.38
CA ASP A 120 11.92 6.21 -11.04
C ASP A 120 12.61 7.27 -10.16
N ASP A 121 11.98 7.62 -9.04
CA ASP A 121 12.50 8.59 -8.07
C ASP A 121 13.02 7.88 -6.80
N LEU A 122 14.19 8.29 -6.32
CA LEU A 122 14.79 7.83 -5.08
C LEU A 122 13.97 8.27 -3.85
N GLY A 123 13.29 9.42 -3.92
CA GLY A 123 12.46 10.00 -2.85
C GLY A 123 11.10 9.31 -2.63
N ASN A 124 10.79 8.26 -3.39
CA ASN A 124 9.50 7.59 -3.31
C ASN A 124 9.26 6.91 -1.95
N ALA A 125 10.33 6.44 -1.28
CA ALA A 125 10.20 5.83 0.04
C ALA A 125 9.73 6.88 1.06
N GLU A 126 10.38 8.04 1.06
CA GLU A 126 10.12 9.17 1.93
C GLU A 126 8.71 9.73 1.68
N LEU A 127 8.31 9.89 0.41
CA LEU A 127 6.96 10.30 0.05
C LEU A 127 5.90 9.33 0.59
N ILE A 128 6.11 8.02 0.43
CA ILE A 128 5.18 7.01 0.96
C ILE A 128 5.12 7.07 2.48
N LEU A 129 6.25 7.21 3.16
CA LEU A 129 6.30 7.33 4.63
C LEU A 129 5.60 8.59 5.12
N LEU A 130 5.77 9.73 4.42
CA LEU A 130 5.07 10.98 4.71
C LEU A 130 3.55 10.82 4.55
N ILE A 131 3.10 10.20 3.46
CA ILE A 131 1.67 9.90 3.25
C ILE A 131 1.14 9.00 4.38
N ILE A 132 1.89 7.96 4.77
CA ILE A 132 1.50 7.07 5.86
C ILE A 132 1.32 7.85 7.15
N GLN A 133 2.30 8.69 7.52
CA GLN A 133 2.24 9.47 8.75
C GLN A 133 1.04 10.42 8.75
N ASN A 134 0.86 11.20 7.68
CA ASN A 134 -0.27 12.13 7.56
C ASN A 134 -1.63 11.43 7.65
N VAL A 135 -1.78 10.24 7.04
CA VAL A 135 -3.03 9.47 7.13
C VAL A 135 -3.23 8.90 8.54
N VAL A 136 -2.16 8.44 9.19
CA VAL A 136 -2.24 7.96 10.58
C VAL A 136 -2.69 9.10 11.50
N ASP A 137 -2.08 10.28 11.38
CA ASP A 137 -2.42 11.45 12.20
C ASP A 137 -3.86 11.90 11.95
N PHE A 138 -4.31 11.91 10.69
CA PHE A 138 -5.70 12.19 10.33
C PHE A 138 -6.67 11.21 11.02
N VAL A 139 -6.37 9.91 10.97
CA VAL A 139 -7.21 8.85 11.55
C VAL A 139 -7.18 8.83 13.08
N LEU A 140 -6.14 9.39 13.71
CA LEU A 140 -6.06 9.52 15.16
C LEU A 140 -6.83 10.74 15.69
N THR A 141 -7.09 11.72 14.83
CA THR A 141 -7.72 13.00 15.19
C THR A 141 -9.18 13.13 14.74
N ASN A 142 -9.71 12.16 13.98
CA ASN A 142 -11.06 12.13 13.42
C ASN A 142 -11.69 10.74 13.58
#